data_AF-A0AAD9EVU9-F1
#
_entry.id   AF-A0AAD9EVU9-F1
#
_cell.length_a   1.000
_cell.length_b   1.000
_cell.length_c   1.000
_cell.angle_alpha   90.00
_cell.angle_beta   90.00
_cell.angle_gamma   90.00
#
_symmetry.space_group_name_H-M   'P 1'
#
loop_
_entity.id
_entity.type
_entity.pdbx_description
1 polymer ?
#
loop_
_entity_poly.entity_id
_entity_poly.type
_entity_poly.pdbx_seq_one_letter_code
_entity_poly.pdbx_strand_id
1 'polypeptide(L)' 'MLSKDLPDIESILALNPRVKTHAQIMSTANKKKEKTHWKRNHEKSCDSCVDLENNFDDIKHTTLSERGALREALR' A
#
# COMPACT_ATOMS: atom_id res chain seq x y z
N MET A 1 12.96 -28.72 19.65
CA MET A 1 12.10 -29.24 18.56
C MET A 1 12.64 -28.66 17.26
N LEU A 2 13.00 -29.50 16.28
CA LEU A 2 13.66 -29.03 15.04
C LEU A 2 12.68 -28.53 13.97
N SER A 3 11.39 -28.85 14.11
CA SER A 3 10.32 -28.54 13.15
C SER A 3 9.45 -27.35 13.54
N LYS A 4 9.89 -26.53 14.50
CA LYS A 4 9.19 -25.33 14.93
C LYS A 4 10.09 -24.13 14.77
N ASP A 5 9.49 -23.03 14.33
CA ASP A 5 10.18 -21.75 14.21
C ASP A 5 10.61 -21.25 15.60
N LEU A 6 11.77 -20.58 15.64
CA LEU A 6 12.25 -19.88 16.82
C LEU A 6 11.48 -18.56 16.99
N PRO A 7 11.45 -17.95 18.20
CA PRO A 7 10.66 -16.73 18.46
C PRO A 7 10.98 -15.54 17.54
N ASP A 8 12.23 -15.41 17.10
CA ASP A 8 12.68 -14.39 16.15
C ASP A 8 12.10 -14.63 14.74
N ILE A 9 12.08 -15.89 14.29
CA ILE A 9 11.46 -16.29 13.02
C ILE A 9 9.94 -16.10 13.07
N GLU A 10 9.29 -16.46 14.18
CA GLU A 10 7.85 -16.22 14.37
C GLU A 10 7.50 -14.73 14.27
N SER A 11 8.35 -13.86 14.82
CA SER A 11 8.19 -12.40 14.73
C SER A 11 8.30 -11.89 13.28
N ILE A 12 9.29 -12.36 12.52
CA ILE A 12 9.45 -12.01 11.10
C ILE A 12 8.23 -12.48 10.28
N LEU A 13 7.68 -13.65 10.61
CA LEU A 13 6.53 -14.22 9.92
C LEU A 13 5.17 -13.66 10.35
N ALA A 14 5.13 -12.60 11.17
CA ALA A 14 3.90 -12.03 11.72
C ALA A 14 2.89 -11.55 10.65
N LEU A 15 3.37 -11.08 9.49
CA LEU A 15 2.53 -10.61 8.38
C LEU A 15 2.44 -11.58 7.20
N ASN A 16 3.00 -12.79 7.34
CA ASN A 16 2.88 -13.83 6.32
C ASN A 16 1.39 -14.22 6.18
N PRO A 17 0.81 -14.27 4.96
CA PRO A 17 -0.58 -14.62 4.77
C PRO A 17 -0.96 -15.98 5.37
N ARG A 18 -2.04 -16.00 6.15
CA ARG A 18 -2.65 -17.21 6.74
C ARG A 18 -4.15 -17.19 6.53
N VAL A 19 -4.75 -18.37 6.37
CA VAL A 19 -6.21 -18.52 6.22
C VAL A 19 -6.89 -18.18 7.55
N LYS A 20 -7.84 -17.24 7.52
CA LYS A 20 -8.70 -16.92 8.67
C LYS A 20 -9.86 -17.90 8.70
N THR A 21 -10.06 -18.59 9.81
CA THR A 21 -11.16 -19.56 10.00
C THR A 21 -12.49 -18.89 10.37
N HIS A 22 -12.47 -17.59 10.66
CA HIS A 22 -13.62 -16.82 11.12
C HIS A 22 -13.62 -15.42 10.49
N ALA A 23 -14.75 -14.72 10.59
CA ALA A 23 -14.88 -13.33 10.16
C ALA A 23 -14.02 -12.39 11.02
N GLN A 24 -13.52 -11.31 10.40
CA GLN A 24 -12.78 -10.26 11.09
C GLN A 24 -13.73 -9.19 11.64
N ILE A 25 -13.57 -8.84 12.91
CA ILE A 25 -14.39 -7.81 13.58
C ILE A 25 -13.54 -6.55 13.76
N MET A 26 -13.95 -5.43 13.17
CA MET A 26 -13.36 -4.11 13.39
C MET A 26 -14.44 -3.02 13.35
N SER A 27 -14.35 -2.04 14.24
CA SER A 27 -15.29 -0.92 14.26
C SER A 27 -15.09 -0.01 13.04
N THR A 28 -16.17 0.64 12.62
CA THR A 28 -16.12 1.64 11.54
C THR A 28 -15.19 2.80 11.88
N ALA A 29 -15.15 3.21 13.15
CA ALA A 29 -14.23 4.24 13.65
C ALA A 29 -12.76 3.83 13.47
N ASN A 30 -12.39 2.59 13.83
CA ASN A 30 -11.03 2.11 13.65
C ASN A 30 -10.67 1.97 12.18
N LYS A 31 -11.58 1.48 11.33
CA LYS A 31 -11.31 1.36 9.89
C LYS A 31 -11.11 2.72 9.21
N LYS A 32 -11.86 3.74 9.63
CA LYS A 32 -11.68 5.12 9.13
C LYS A 32 -10.30 5.68 9.52
N LYS A 33 -9.84 5.46 10.74
CA LYS A 33 -8.48 5.83 11.19
C LYS A 33 -7.40 5.07 10.43
N GLU A 34 -7.55 3.77 10.28
CA GLU A 34 -6.57 2.93 9.57
C GLU A 34 -6.43 3.32 8.09
N LYS A 35 -7.52 3.72 7.44
CA LYS A 35 -7.54 4.10 6.01
C LYS A 35 -6.55 5.21 5.67
N THR A 36 -6.31 6.18 6.57
CA THR A 36 -5.41 7.30 6.29
C THR A 36 -3.95 6.84 6.20
N HIS A 37 -3.54 5.84 6.99
CA HIS A 37 -2.18 5.29 6.97
C HIS A 37 -1.80 4.60 5.66
N TRP A 38 -2.79 4.12 4.89
CA TRP A 38 -2.57 3.35 3.65
C TRP A 38 -2.95 4.12 2.38
N LYS A 39 -3.24 5.42 2.47
CA LYS A 39 -3.71 6.26 1.36
C LYS A 39 -2.60 6.44 0.30
N ARG A 40 -2.90 6.11 -0.97
CA ARG A 40 -1.95 6.18 -2.10
C ARG A 40 -2.26 7.29 -3.10
N ASN A 41 -3.54 7.54 -3.35
CA ASN A 41 -4.01 8.53 -4.31
C ASN A 41 -4.41 9.83 -3.59
N HIS A 42 -4.59 10.90 -4.37
CA HIS A 42 -5.04 12.20 -3.87
C HIS A 42 -6.28 12.06 -2.96
N GLU A 43 -6.28 12.80 -1.87
CA GLU A 43 -7.41 12.84 -0.96
C GLU A 43 -8.52 13.71 -1.54
N LYS A 44 -9.77 13.22 -1.52
CA LYS A 44 -10.90 13.96 -2.12
C LYS A 44 -11.34 15.16 -1.27
N SER A 45 -10.90 15.21 0.00
CA SER A 45 -11.22 16.24 0.98
C SER A 45 -10.04 17.16 1.29
N CYS A 46 -8.95 17.06 0.51
CA CYS A 46 -7.82 17.97 0.60
C CYS A 46 -8.02 19.04 -0.48
N ASP A 47 -8.21 20.30 -0.05
CA ASP A 47 -8.42 21.44 -0.94
C ASP A 47 -7.13 22.22 -1.23
N SER A 48 -6.06 21.99 -0.47
CA SER A 48 -4.76 22.66 -0.61
C SER A 48 -3.62 21.64 -0.56
N CYS A 49 -3.38 21.00 -1.69
CA CYS A 49 -2.51 19.82 -1.73
C CYS A 49 -1.23 20.17 -2.49
N VAL A 50 -0.19 20.43 -1.67
CA VAL A 50 1.23 20.53 -2.03
C VAL A 50 1.63 21.85 -2.71
N ASP A 51 2.70 22.47 -2.19
CA ASP A 51 3.36 23.62 -2.80
C ASP A 51 4.16 23.17 -4.03
N LEU A 52 3.98 23.87 -5.14
CA LEU A 52 4.59 23.55 -6.43
C LEU A 52 5.53 24.67 -6.93
N GLU A 53 5.84 25.65 -6.09
CA GLU A 53 6.76 26.72 -6.46
C GLU A 53 8.11 26.14 -6.93
N ASN A 54 8.52 26.52 -8.15
CA ASN A 54 9.74 26.04 -8.81
C ASN A 54 9.87 24.52 -8.98
N ASN A 55 8.77 23.77 -9.00
CA ASN A 55 8.79 22.35 -9.37
C ASN A 55 8.55 22.17 -10.89
N PHE A 56 9.53 21.56 -11.57
CA PHE A 56 9.48 21.25 -13.00
C PHE A 56 9.58 19.74 -13.29
N ASP A 57 9.15 18.91 -12.34
CA ASP A 57 9.15 17.45 -12.46
C ASP A 57 8.19 16.98 -13.58
N ASP A 58 8.46 15.82 -14.15
CA ASP A 58 7.56 15.21 -15.14
C ASP A 58 6.27 14.68 -14.47
N ILE A 59 5.17 15.41 -14.64
CA ILE A 59 3.85 15.06 -14.10
C ILE A 59 2.96 14.28 -15.09
N LYS A 60 3.45 13.94 -16.28
CA LYS A 60 2.62 13.27 -17.28
C LYS A 60 2.17 11.90 -16.76
N HIS A 61 0.86 11.69 -16.71
CA HIS A 61 0.25 10.40 -16.36
C HIS A 61 0.58 9.27 -17.35
N THR A 62 1.17 9.62 -18.50
CA THR A 62 1.48 8.71 -19.62
C THR A 62 2.95 8.33 -19.68
N THR A 63 3.81 8.84 -18.80
CA THR A 63 5.23 8.44 -18.77
C THR A 63 5.32 7.00 -18.28
N LEU A 64 5.91 6.12 -19.10
CA LEU A 64 6.11 4.70 -18.78
C LEU A 64 7.59 4.38 -18.67
N SER A 65 7.97 3.64 -17.63
CA SER A 65 9.29 2.99 -17.56
C SER A 65 9.31 1.72 -18.41
N GLU A 66 10.48 1.16 -18.67
CA GLU A 66 10.66 -0.06 -19.47
C GLU A 66 9.66 -1.17 -19.11
N ARG A 67 9.54 -1.52 -17.82
CA ARG A 67 8.57 -2.53 -17.35
C ARG A 67 7.13 -2.16 -17.71
N GLY A 68 6.76 -0.90 -17.56
CA GLY A 68 5.41 -0.42 -17.90
C GLY A 68 5.15 -0.46 -19.40
N ALA A 69 6.12 -0.02 -20.20
CA ALA A 69 6.05 0.01 -21.65
C ALA A 69 5.94 -1.40 -22.25
N LEU A 70 6.78 -2.35 -21.81
CA LEU A 70 6.71 -3.74 -22.26
C LEU A 70 5.35 -4.37 -21.94
N ARG A 71 4.81 -4.10 -20.75
CA ARG A 71 3.49 -4.62 -20.35
C ARG A 71 2.36 -4.04 -21.20
N GLU A 72 2.37 -2.73 -21.46
CA GLU A 72 1.32 -2.08 -22.26
C GLU A 72 1.42 -2.43 -23.74
N ALA A 73 2.63 -2.60 -24.27
CA ALA A 73 2.84 -3.02 -25.66
C ALA A 73 2.36 -4.45 -25.94
N LEU A 74 2.32 -5.32 -24.92
CA LEU A 74 1.86 -6.71 -25.02
C LEU A 74 0.38 -6.91 -24.65
N ARG A 75 -0.34 -5.86 -24.27
CA ARG A 75 -1.73 -5.92 -23.81
C ARG A 75 -2.71 -6.08 -24.96
#